data_AF-A0AAD9UZN0-F1
#
_entry.id   AF-A0AAD9UZN0-F1
#
_cell.length_a   1.000
_cell.length_b   1.000
_cell.length_c   1.000
_cell.angle_alpha   90.00
_cell.angle_beta   90.00
_cell.angle_gamma   90.00
#
_symmetry.space_group_name_H-M   'P 1'
#
loop_
_entity.id
_entity.type
_entity.pdbx_description
1 polymer ?
#
loop_
_entity_poly.entity_id
_entity_poly.type
_entity_poly.pdbx_seq_one_letter_code
_entity_poly.pdbx_strand_id
1 'polypeptide(L)'
;MVGLACLDYVQNSSLCTGISLPEGESIQALVPHVRGSFKDLGNENMPKTTITFSAKCKIFAVSGASCSECNYLLKLHNRKTQRREKRMGISRNCNKRYLTKEDVVLQLNQERKQRLNAEKREKYWKEKFLEESVQLEDGDHADLTTMLRTVPKENIPEELECLWEQQQKILTTRSKRGYRWHPKLYKNKIEEKPGWNDEVLQWCLQTATHVLQFIFISDSGFRFAVAQFPSGECSPSDLCFNFWKGVRKMLEFGFVIYWCILDRAECNRQFVKLHFNGRDLVADKFIATNIHSGTPMDQKSFSLPLHEKLTDQHFNLDPASKMRNHLAEDVLDDKMPFLMQ
;
A
#
# COMPACT_ATOMS: atom_id res chain seq x y z
N MET A 1 -28.13 65.02 -34.95
CA MET A 1 -26.92 64.73 -34.15
C MET A 1 -26.42 63.29 -34.34
N VAL A 2 -27.14 62.24 -33.91
CA VAL A 2 -26.65 60.84 -33.88
C VAL A 2 -25.91 60.39 -35.17
N GLY A 3 -26.49 60.61 -36.35
CA GLY A 3 -25.88 60.15 -37.61
C GLY A 3 -24.49 60.72 -37.94
N LEU A 4 -24.18 61.96 -37.51
CA LEU A 4 -22.85 62.56 -37.71
C LEU A 4 -21.81 61.87 -36.82
N ALA A 5 -22.14 61.58 -35.56
CA ALA A 5 -21.26 60.85 -34.65
C ALA A 5 -21.00 59.42 -35.11
N CYS A 6 -21.97 58.75 -35.75
CA CYS A 6 -21.76 57.44 -36.34
C CYS A 6 -20.84 57.47 -37.57
N LEU A 7 -20.96 58.48 -38.43
CA LEU A 7 -20.07 58.65 -39.59
C LEU A 7 -18.63 58.97 -39.16
N ASP A 8 -18.45 59.92 -38.24
CA ASP A 8 -17.15 60.27 -37.67
C ASP A 8 -16.49 59.07 -36.96
N TYR A 9 -17.25 58.30 -36.17
CA TYR A 9 -16.74 57.08 -35.54
C TYR A 9 -16.26 56.03 -36.56
N VAL A 10 -16.99 55.84 -37.67
CA VAL A 10 -16.61 54.88 -38.73
C VAL A 10 -15.42 55.40 -39.54
N GLN A 11 -15.34 56.70 -39.83
CA GLN A 11 -14.20 57.30 -40.54
C GLN A 11 -12.90 57.25 -39.73
N ASN A 12 -12.98 57.40 -38.41
CA ASN A 12 -11.83 57.34 -37.51
C ASN A 12 -11.51 55.92 -36.97
N SER A 13 -12.26 54.89 -37.38
CA SER A 13 -12.03 53.50 -36.97
C SER A 13 -11.44 52.65 -38.09
N SER A 14 -10.50 51.75 -37.76
CA SER A 14 -10.11 50.68 -38.69
C SER A 14 -10.94 49.42 -38.45
N LEU A 15 -10.87 48.49 -39.39
CA LEU A 15 -11.20 47.10 -39.10
C LEU A 15 -10.22 46.51 -38.08
N CYS A 16 -10.72 45.62 -37.23
CA CYS A 16 -9.97 44.86 -36.24
C CYS A 16 -9.00 43.89 -36.94
N THR A 17 -7.71 43.97 -36.61
CA THR A 17 -6.67 43.09 -37.19
C THR A 17 -6.71 41.63 -36.67
N GLY A 18 -7.59 41.34 -35.70
CA GLY A 18 -7.81 39.98 -35.18
C GLY A 18 -6.65 39.48 -34.29
N ILE A 19 -6.28 38.21 -34.47
CA ILE A 19 -5.14 37.57 -33.81
C ILE A 19 -4.41 36.73 -34.85
N SER A 20 -3.19 37.12 -35.19
CA SER A 20 -2.25 36.22 -35.86
C SER A 20 -1.57 35.33 -34.81
N LEU A 21 -1.38 34.04 -35.13
CA LEU A 21 -0.63 33.08 -34.32
C LEU A 21 0.49 32.47 -35.16
N PRO A 22 1.59 31.98 -34.54
CA PRO A 22 2.60 31.19 -35.20
C PRO A 22 2.02 29.99 -35.97
N GLU A 23 2.76 29.53 -36.97
CA GLU A 23 2.35 28.41 -37.82
C GLU A 23 2.19 27.12 -36.99
N GLY A 24 1.08 26.41 -37.20
CA GLY A 24 0.69 25.23 -36.40
C GLY A 24 0.00 25.54 -35.06
N GLU A 25 0.08 26.75 -34.50
CA GLU A 25 -0.59 27.06 -33.23
C GLU A 25 -2.12 27.22 -33.38
N SER A 26 -2.84 27.23 -32.25
CA SER A 26 -4.29 27.45 -32.18
C SER A 26 -4.72 28.03 -30.83
N ILE A 27 -5.84 28.75 -30.82
CA ILE A 27 -6.42 29.31 -29.59
C ILE A 27 -6.95 28.18 -28.69
N GLN A 28 -6.11 27.75 -27.75
CA GLN A 28 -6.45 26.73 -26.73
C GLN A 28 -7.51 27.19 -25.68
N ALA A 29 -8.23 28.28 -25.95
CA ALA A 29 -9.27 28.81 -25.08
C ALA A 29 -10.63 28.16 -25.40
N LEU A 30 -11.35 27.73 -24.36
CA LEU A 30 -12.76 27.28 -24.45
C LEU A 30 -13.75 28.45 -24.68
N VAL A 31 -13.28 29.56 -25.25
CA VAL A 31 -14.08 30.75 -25.58
C VAL A 31 -14.43 30.67 -27.07
N PRO A 32 -15.69 30.83 -27.48
CA PRO A 32 -16.08 30.80 -28.89
C PRO A 32 -15.28 31.79 -29.74
N HIS A 33 -14.68 31.28 -30.82
CA HIS A 33 -13.84 32.02 -31.74
C HIS A 33 -13.97 31.45 -33.15
N VAL A 34 -13.68 32.28 -34.16
CA VAL A 34 -13.71 31.92 -35.58
C VAL A 34 -12.29 32.03 -36.12
N ARG A 35 -11.83 31.01 -36.86
CA ARG A 35 -10.50 30.95 -37.47
C ARG A 35 -10.67 30.94 -38.99
N GLY A 36 -9.91 31.78 -39.70
CA GLY A 36 -9.97 31.87 -41.16
C GLY A 36 -8.58 32.03 -41.79
N SER A 37 -8.50 31.69 -43.07
CA SER A 37 -7.33 31.97 -43.91
C SER A 37 -7.60 33.24 -44.70
N PHE A 38 -6.79 34.27 -44.48
CA PHE A 38 -6.95 35.59 -45.08
C PHE A 38 -5.77 35.86 -46.03
N LYS A 39 -6.09 36.30 -47.26
CA LYS A 39 -5.14 36.92 -48.19
C LYS A 39 -5.49 38.41 -48.26
N ASP A 40 -4.48 39.26 -48.21
CA ASP A 40 -4.65 40.68 -48.55
C ASP A 40 -4.92 40.80 -50.06
N LEU A 41 -5.93 41.57 -50.44
CA LEU A 41 -6.27 41.84 -51.84
C LEU A 41 -5.42 42.98 -52.42
N GLY A 42 -4.79 43.80 -51.59
CA GLY A 42 -3.89 44.88 -52.00
C GLY A 42 -2.46 44.42 -52.34
N ASN A 43 -2.08 43.18 -52.02
CA ASN A 43 -0.74 42.65 -52.28
C ASN A 43 -0.78 41.15 -52.63
N GLU A 44 -0.73 40.86 -53.92
CA GLU A 44 -0.87 39.51 -54.47
C GLU A 44 0.20 38.51 -53.96
N ASN A 45 1.38 39.00 -53.60
CA ASN A 45 2.53 38.20 -53.16
C ASN A 45 2.52 37.91 -51.65
N MET A 46 1.57 38.46 -50.87
CA MET A 46 1.45 38.14 -49.45
C MET A 46 0.96 36.69 -49.25
N PRO A 47 1.63 35.89 -48.39
CA PRO A 47 1.17 34.55 -48.06
C PRO A 47 -0.15 34.60 -47.29
N LYS A 48 -0.95 33.54 -47.41
CA LYS A 48 -2.22 33.39 -46.68
C LYS A 48 -1.96 33.35 -45.17
N THR A 49 -2.33 34.41 -44.46
CA THR A 49 -2.20 34.48 -43.00
C THR A 49 -3.40 33.83 -42.33
N THR A 50 -3.18 33.11 -41.23
CA THR A 50 -4.28 32.45 -40.50
C THR A 50 -4.67 33.29 -39.30
N ILE A 51 -5.74 34.07 -39.45
CA ILE A 51 -6.20 35.02 -38.43
C ILE A 51 -7.37 34.41 -37.64
N THR A 52 -7.35 34.61 -36.32
CA THR A 52 -8.41 34.17 -35.39
C THR A 52 -9.12 35.37 -34.76
N PHE A 53 -10.44 35.32 -34.71
CA PHE A 53 -11.30 36.35 -34.15
C PHE A 53 -12.14 35.80 -32.99
N SER A 54 -12.37 36.60 -31.95
CA SER A 54 -13.42 36.28 -30.97
C SER A 54 -14.78 36.24 -31.65
N ALA A 55 -15.67 35.31 -31.27
CA ALA A 55 -17.06 35.31 -31.74
C ALA A 55 -17.86 36.54 -31.27
N LYS A 56 -17.27 37.37 -30.39
CA LYS A 56 -17.77 38.69 -29.97
C LYS A 56 -16.93 39.86 -30.55
N CYS A 57 -16.22 39.65 -31.66
CA CYS A 57 -15.43 40.71 -32.30
C CYS A 57 -16.29 41.96 -32.55
N LYS A 58 -15.82 43.13 -32.12
CA LYS A 58 -16.53 44.41 -32.29
C LYS A 58 -16.45 44.99 -33.71
N ILE A 59 -15.82 44.26 -34.63
CA ILE A 59 -15.49 44.62 -36.03
C ILE A 59 -14.54 45.82 -36.13
N PHE A 60 -14.85 46.94 -35.50
CA PHE A 60 -14.03 48.15 -35.47
C PHE A 60 -12.98 48.13 -34.34
N ALA A 61 -11.87 48.82 -34.58
CA ALA A 61 -10.76 49.00 -33.66
C ALA A 61 -10.00 50.31 -33.95
N VAL A 62 -9.03 50.65 -33.11
CA VAL A 62 -8.01 51.67 -33.41
C VAL A 62 -7.08 51.15 -34.51
N SER A 63 -6.60 52.03 -35.39
CA SER A 63 -5.75 51.67 -36.54
C SER A 63 -4.61 50.72 -36.18
N GLY A 64 -4.50 49.61 -36.93
CA GLY A 64 -3.52 48.53 -36.73
C GLY A 64 -3.81 47.57 -35.55
N ALA A 65 -4.74 47.91 -34.64
CA ALA A 65 -5.00 47.14 -33.43
C ALA A 65 -6.17 46.16 -33.57
N SER A 66 -6.26 45.22 -32.62
CA SER A 66 -7.41 44.32 -32.48
C SER A 66 -8.33 44.77 -31.35
N CYS A 67 -9.64 44.63 -31.56
CA CYS A 67 -10.68 45.07 -30.63
C CYS A 67 -10.57 44.37 -29.26
N SER A 68 -11.20 44.95 -28.22
CA SER A 68 -11.10 44.47 -26.82
C SER A 68 -11.34 42.96 -26.65
N GLU A 69 -12.27 42.38 -27.40
CA GLU A 69 -12.63 40.96 -27.28
C GLU A 69 -11.58 40.03 -27.90
N CYS A 70 -10.96 40.44 -29.02
CA CYS A 70 -9.82 39.72 -29.61
C CYS A 70 -8.56 39.88 -28.74
N ASN A 71 -8.33 41.08 -28.22
CA ASN A 71 -7.24 41.37 -27.30
C ASN A 71 -7.38 40.59 -25.97
N TYR A 72 -8.60 40.41 -25.46
CA TYR A 72 -8.89 39.56 -24.31
C TYR A 72 -8.64 38.07 -24.62
N LEU A 73 -9.07 37.59 -25.79
CA LEU A 73 -8.84 36.20 -26.22
C LEU A 73 -7.34 35.88 -26.35
N LEU A 74 -6.54 36.79 -26.92
CA LEU A 74 -5.08 36.70 -26.99
C LEU A 74 -4.45 36.69 -25.58
N LYS A 75 -4.87 37.60 -24.68
CA LYS A 75 -4.40 37.61 -23.28
C LYS A 75 -4.75 36.31 -22.54
N LEU A 76 -5.88 35.67 -22.85
CA LEU A 76 -6.26 34.39 -22.27
C LEU A 76 -5.43 33.23 -22.83
N HIS A 77 -5.13 33.25 -24.13
CA HIS A 77 -4.26 32.29 -24.79
C HIS A 77 -2.84 32.34 -24.22
N ASN A 78 -2.18 33.51 -24.22
CA ASN A 78 -0.80 33.67 -23.74
C ASN A 78 -0.67 33.28 -22.25
N ARG A 79 -1.69 33.57 -21.42
CA ARG A 79 -1.77 33.10 -20.02
C ARG A 79 -1.89 31.58 -19.87
N LYS A 80 -2.42 30.86 -20.87
CA LYS A 80 -2.46 29.39 -20.89
C LYS A 80 -1.12 28.82 -21.36
N THR A 81 -0.55 29.37 -22.43
CA THR A 81 0.77 28.96 -22.97
C THR A 81 1.88 29.12 -21.94
N GLN A 82 2.02 30.30 -21.32
CA GLN A 82 3.04 30.55 -20.29
C GLN A 82 2.89 29.65 -19.04
N ARG A 83 1.66 29.22 -18.72
CA ARG A 83 1.39 28.26 -17.63
C ARG A 83 1.65 26.80 -18.00
N ARG A 84 1.78 26.50 -19.31
CA ARG A 84 2.16 25.18 -19.85
C ARG A 84 3.67 25.05 -19.93
N GLU A 85 4.37 26.09 -20.39
CA GLU A 85 5.84 26.16 -20.43
C GLU A 85 6.46 26.01 -19.04
N LYS A 86 5.92 26.73 -18.04
CA LYS A 86 6.39 26.70 -16.65
C LYS A 86 5.92 25.48 -15.86
N ARG A 87 5.60 24.35 -16.52
CA ARG A 87 4.91 23.21 -15.89
C ARG A 87 5.69 21.91 -15.97
N MET A 88 6.20 21.46 -14.82
CA MET A 88 6.83 20.14 -14.67
C MET A 88 5.83 18.97 -14.60
N GLY A 89 4.51 19.22 -14.51
CA GLY A 89 3.50 18.17 -14.48
C GLY A 89 2.07 18.65 -14.27
N ILE A 90 1.11 17.73 -14.42
CA ILE A 90 -0.33 17.97 -14.19
C ILE A 90 -0.68 17.60 -12.75
N SER A 91 -0.91 18.60 -11.90
CA SER A 91 -1.47 18.37 -10.56
C SER A 91 -2.92 17.88 -10.65
N ARG A 92 -3.28 16.91 -9.80
CA ARG A 92 -4.64 16.35 -9.65
C ARG A 92 -5.72 17.44 -9.49
N ASN A 93 -5.38 18.54 -8.82
CA ASN A 93 -6.30 19.64 -8.54
C ASN A 93 -6.26 20.75 -9.62
N CYS A 94 -5.72 20.46 -10.81
CA CYS A 94 -5.71 21.42 -11.91
C CYS A 94 -7.13 21.76 -12.39
N ASN A 95 -7.44 23.06 -12.46
CA ASN A 95 -8.67 23.52 -13.11
C ASN A 95 -8.65 23.15 -14.61
N LYS A 96 -9.64 22.35 -15.03
CA LYS A 96 -9.75 21.73 -16.36
C LYS A 96 -9.73 22.74 -17.52
N ARG A 97 -10.05 24.02 -17.31
CA ARG A 97 -9.97 25.07 -18.35
C ARG A 97 -8.54 25.29 -18.88
N TYR A 98 -7.52 24.99 -18.08
CA TYR A 98 -6.11 25.16 -18.44
C TYR A 98 -5.45 23.90 -19.03
N LEU A 99 -6.18 22.79 -19.12
CA LEU A 99 -5.71 21.55 -19.73
C LEU A 99 -6.03 21.50 -21.24
N THR A 100 -5.35 20.64 -21.99
CA THR A 100 -5.80 20.21 -23.32
C THR A 100 -6.83 19.07 -23.22
N LYS A 101 -7.31 18.56 -24.36
CA LYS A 101 -8.21 17.40 -24.38
C LYS A 101 -7.48 16.12 -23.94
N GLU A 102 -6.23 16.01 -24.35
CA GLU A 102 -5.30 14.90 -24.11
C GLU A 102 -4.93 14.83 -22.62
N ASP A 103 -4.58 15.99 -22.03
CA ASP A 103 -4.34 16.16 -20.59
C ASP A 103 -5.54 15.67 -19.74
N VAL A 104 -6.77 16.01 -20.15
CA VAL A 104 -8.00 15.61 -19.43
C VAL A 104 -8.26 14.11 -19.55
N VAL A 105 -7.97 13.49 -20.71
CA VAL A 105 -8.04 12.04 -20.89
C VAL A 105 -6.99 11.33 -20.03
N LEU A 106 -5.77 11.87 -19.95
CA LEU A 106 -4.71 11.34 -19.10
C LEU A 106 -5.11 11.38 -17.61
N GLN A 107 -5.63 12.52 -17.12
CA GLN A 107 -6.14 12.64 -15.75
C GLN A 107 -7.28 11.64 -15.47
N LEU A 108 -8.25 11.52 -16.38
CA LEU A 108 -9.38 10.59 -16.22
C LEU A 108 -8.91 9.13 -16.12
N ASN A 109 -7.90 8.74 -16.91
CA ASN A 109 -7.33 7.40 -16.86
C ASN A 109 -6.52 7.15 -15.58
N GLN A 110 -5.82 8.17 -15.05
CA GLN A 110 -5.17 8.10 -13.74
C GLN A 110 -6.20 7.94 -12.61
N GLU A 111 -7.30 8.72 -12.61
CA GLU A 111 -8.38 8.61 -11.63
C GLU A 111 -9.05 7.23 -11.66
N ARG A 112 -9.32 6.68 -12.86
CA ARG A 112 -9.82 5.30 -13.04
C ARG A 112 -8.87 4.25 -12.46
N LYS A 113 -7.56 4.37 -12.72
CA LYS A 113 -6.53 3.46 -12.18
C LYS A 113 -6.41 3.57 -10.65
N GLN A 114 -6.50 4.77 -10.10
CA GLN A 114 -6.52 5.00 -8.65
C GLN A 114 -7.76 4.37 -8.00
N ARG A 115 -8.94 4.52 -8.61
CA ARG A 115 -10.18 3.88 -8.12
C ARG A 115 -10.07 2.35 -8.12
N LEU A 116 -9.67 1.73 -9.22
CA LEU A 116 -9.48 0.27 -9.31
C LEU A 116 -8.46 -0.25 -8.29
N ASN A 117 -7.39 0.51 -8.03
CA ASN A 117 -6.41 0.16 -7.00
C ASN A 117 -6.92 0.39 -5.56
N ALA A 118 -7.88 1.28 -5.35
CA ALA A 118 -8.57 1.42 -4.06
C ALA A 118 -9.54 0.24 -3.83
N GLU A 119 -10.39 -0.06 -4.81
CA GLU A 119 -11.34 -1.19 -4.76
C GLU A 119 -10.61 -2.53 -4.57
N LYS A 120 -9.48 -2.75 -5.26
CA LYS A 120 -8.63 -3.95 -5.05
C LYS A 120 -8.04 -4.02 -3.64
N ARG A 121 -7.57 -2.90 -3.07
CA ARG A 121 -7.03 -2.87 -1.69
C ARG A 121 -8.12 -3.08 -0.66
N GLU A 122 -9.28 -2.46 -0.84
CA GLU A 122 -10.44 -2.67 0.04
C GLU A 122 -10.89 -4.14 0.02
N LYS A 123 -10.95 -4.75 -1.18
CA LYS A 123 -11.24 -6.18 -1.33
C LYS A 123 -10.19 -7.05 -0.64
N TYR A 124 -8.90 -6.86 -0.92
CA TYR A 124 -7.80 -7.60 -0.28
C TYR A 124 -7.85 -7.49 1.25
N TRP A 125 -8.02 -6.27 1.78
CA TRP A 125 -8.11 -6.07 3.23
C TRP A 125 -9.38 -6.69 3.83
N LYS A 126 -10.51 -6.71 3.13
CA LYS A 126 -11.73 -7.43 3.57
C LYS A 126 -11.52 -8.95 3.60
N GLU A 127 -10.91 -9.51 2.56
CA GLU A 127 -10.64 -10.96 2.48
C GLU A 127 -9.64 -11.38 3.57
N LYS A 128 -8.50 -10.68 3.68
CA LYS A 128 -7.51 -10.90 4.75
C LYS A 128 -8.07 -10.67 6.15
N PHE A 129 -8.96 -9.68 6.34
CA PHE A 129 -9.62 -9.43 7.62
C PHE A 129 -10.55 -10.58 8.03
N LEU A 130 -11.26 -11.19 7.07
CA LEU A 130 -12.12 -12.35 7.30
C LEU A 130 -11.29 -13.63 7.57
N GLU A 131 -10.22 -13.84 6.79
CA GLU A 131 -9.25 -14.93 6.99
C GLU A 131 -8.57 -14.86 8.37
N GLU A 132 -8.16 -13.66 8.80
CA GLU A 132 -7.62 -13.41 10.15
C GLU A 132 -8.70 -13.08 11.20
N SER A 133 -9.98 -13.43 10.98
CA SER A 133 -11.05 -13.26 11.97
C SER A 133 -11.42 -14.57 12.64
N VAL A 134 -11.23 -14.61 13.96
CA VAL A 134 -11.75 -15.70 14.80
C VAL A 134 -13.28 -15.55 14.88
N GLN A 135 -14.01 -16.62 14.58
CA GLN A 135 -15.41 -16.71 14.96
C GLN A 135 -15.46 -16.98 16.46
N LEU A 136 -16.02 -16.03 17.21
CA LEU A 136 -16.21 -16.13 18.66
C LEU A 136 -17.55 -16.84 18.92
N GLU A 137 -17.54 -17.85 19.78
CA GLU A 137 -18.76 -18.57 20.16
C GLU A 137 -19.60 -17.75 21.16
N ASP A 138 -20.84 -18.18 21.43
CA ASP A 138 -21.70 -17.50 22.41
C ASP A 138 -21.09 -17.52 23.83
N GLY A 139 -20.23 -18.51 24.13
CA GLY A 139 -19.40 -18.55 25.35
C GLY A 139 -18.36 -17.43 25.40
N ASP A 140 -17.49 -17.32 24.37
CA ASP A 140 -16.53 -16.22 24.25
C ASP A 140 -17.21 -14.85 24.32
N HIS A 141 -18.39 -14.73 23.69
CA HIS A 141 -19.17 -13.49 23.73
C HIS A 141 -19.65 -13.17 25.15
N ALA A 142 -20.05 -14.16 25.95
CA ALA A 142 -20.45 -13.96 27.35
C ALA A 142 -19.25 -13.57 28.23
N ASP A 143 -18.11 -14.24 28.09
CA ASP A 143 -16.90 -13.97 28.88
C ASP A 143 -16.31 -12.60 28.54
N LEU A 144 -16.12 -12.28 27.25
CA LEU A 144 -15.66 -10.95 26.83
C LEU A 144 -16.64 -9.84 27.22
N THR A 145 -17.96 -10.11 27.18
CA THR A 145 -18.98 -9.14 27.66
C THR A 145 -18.87 -8.92 29.17
N THR A 146 -18.51 -9.96 29.92
CA THR A 146 -18.30 -9.88 31.37
C THR A 146 -17.04 -9.07 31.66
N MET A 147 -15.90 -9.40 31.04
CA MET A 147 -14.64 -8.66 31.18
C MET A 147 -14.80 -7.16 30.85
N LEU A 148 -15.51 -6.82 29.76
CA LEU A 148 -15.74 -5.42 29.35
C LEU A 148 -16.73 -4.65 30.25
N ARG A 149 -17.35 -5.33 31.22
CA ARG A 149 -18.26 -4.75 32.23
C ARG A 149 -17.68 -4.75 33.64
N THR A 150 -16.77 -5.66 33.96
CA THR A 150 -16.19 -5.81 35.31
C THR A 150 -14.87 -5.07 35.50
N VAL A 151 -14.16 -4.70 34.44
CA VAL A 151 -12.95 -3.88 34.51
C VAL A 151 -13.30 -2.44 34.99
N PRO A 152 -12.77 -1.97 36.13
CA PRO A 152 -12.94 -0.59 36.60
C PRO A 152 -12.34 0.41 35.63
N LYS A 153 -12.90 1.62 35.54
CA LYS A 153 -12.47 2.63 34.55
C LYS A 153 -11.03 3.10 34.79
N GLU A 154 -10.62 3.12 36.06
CA GLU A 154 -9.28 3.50 36.52
C GLU A 154 -8.18 2.55 36.01
N ASN A 155 -8.55 1.32 35.62
CA ASN A 155 -7.63 0.30 35.12
C ASN A 155 -7.56 0.24 33.58
N ILE A 156 -8.24 1.15 32.88
CA ILE A 156 -8.20 1.27 31.41
C ILE A 156 -7.11 2.28 31.04
N PRO A 157 -6.09 1.92 30.24
CA PRO A 157 -5.12 2.88 29.74
C PRO A 157 -5.79 4.00 28.93
N GLU A 158 -5.37 5.25 29.16
CA GLU A 158 -5.92 6.46 28.54
C GLU A 158 -5.97 6.35 27.00
N GLU A 159 -4.91 5.81 26.40
CA GLU A 159 -4.77 5.52 24.96
C GLU A 159 -5.86 4.57 24.40
N LEU A 160 -6.48 3.77 25.26
CA LEU A 160 -7.51 2.78 24.91
C LEU A 160 -8.93 3.21 25.31
N GLU A 161 -9.10 4.29 26.09
CA GLU A 161 -10.41 4.74 26.59
C GLU A 161 -11.42 4.97 25.44
N CYS A 162 -11.01 5.69 24.40
CA CYS A 162 -11.82 5.95 23.21
C CYS A 162 -12.24 4.67 22.48
N LEU A 163 -11.38 3.64 22.46
CA LEU A 163 -11.66 2.34 21.83
C LEU A 163 -12.59 1.50 22.72
N TRP A 164 -12.43 1.58 24.04
CA TRP A 164 -13.30 0.93 25.03
C TRP A 164 -14.73 1.49 24.96
N GLU A 165 -14.89 2.81 24.94
CA GLU A 165 -16.18 3.45 24.74
C GLU A 165 -16.84 3.05 23.42
N GLN A 166 -16.08 2.99 22.32
CA GLN A 166 -16.60 2.54 21.03
C GLN A 166 -17.07 1.09 21.10
N GLN A 167 -16.33 0.21 21.76
CA GLN A 167 -16.76 -1.18 21.95
C GLN A 167 -18.02 -1.29 22.80
N GLN A 168 -18.14 -0.54 23.90
CA GLN A 168 -19.37 -0.52 24.70
C GLN A 168 -20.58 -0.05 23.87
N LYS A 169 -20.41 0.99 23.05
CA LYS A 169 -21.44 1.47 22.10
C LYS A 169 -21.80 0.39 21.06
N ILE A 170 -20.82 -0.33 20.52
CA ILE A 170 -21.04 -1.46 19.60
C ILE A 170 -21.87 -2.57 20.27
N LEU A 171 -21.55 -2.97 21.51
CA LEU A 171 -22.31 -4.01 22.23
C LEU A 171 -23.79 -3.65 22.48
N THR A 172 -24.12 -2.36 22.60
CA THR A 172 -25.53 -1.92 22.69
C THR A 172 -26.27 -1.97 21.35
N THR A 173 -25.56 -2.08 20.23
CA THR A 173 -26.12 -1.94 18.88
C THR A 173 -26.69 -3.27 18.36
N ARG A 174 -28.02 -3.36 18.25
CA ARG A 174 -28.76 -4.58 17.79
C ARG A 174 -28.63 -4.91 16.29
N SER A 175 -27.52 -4.56 15.63
CA SER A 175 -27.32 -4.80 14.20
C SER A 175 -27.02 -6.28 13.90
N LYS A 176 -27.83 -6.91 13.06
CA LYS A 176 -27.57 -8.27 12.53
C LYS A 176 -26.46 -8.32 11.45
N ARG A 177 -25.83 -7.19 11.11
CA ARG A 177 -24.81 -7.08 10.04
C ARG A 177 -23.54 -6.33 10.48
N GLY A 178 -23.38 -6.05 11.78
CA GLY A 178 -22.17 -5.44 12.33
C GLY A 178 -21.33 -6.47 13.08
N TYR A 179 -20.00 -6.32 13.05
CA TYR A 179 -19.10 -7.07 13.93
C TYR A 179 -19.39 -6.67 15.38
N ARG A 180 -19.65 -7.65 16.27
CA ARG A 180 -19.95 -7.39 17.68
C ARG A 180 -18.72 -7.02 18.51
N TRP A 181 -17.53 -7.43 18.07
CA TRP A 181 -16.24 -7.19 18.72
C TRP A 181 -15.27 -6.53 17.75
N HIS A 182 -14.64 -5.43 18.15
CA HIS A 182 -13.66 -4.75 17.33
C HIS A 182 -12.30 -5.49 17.36
N PRO A 183 -11.71 -5.93 16.22
CA PRO A 183 -10.59 -6.88 16.23
C PRO A 183 -9.31 -6.46 16.96
N LYS A 184 -9.07 -5.15 17.15
CA LYS A 184 -7.96 -4.68 17.98
C LYS A 184 -8.06 -5.19 19.43
N LEU A 185 -9.25 -5.47 19.96
CA LEU A 185 -9.41 -5.96 21.34
C LEU A 185 -8.75 -7.32 21.58
N TYR A 186 -8.80 -8.23 20.59
CA TYR A 186 -8.17 -9.55 20.66
C TYR A 186 -6.84 -9.65 19.89
N LYS A 187 -6.51 -8.67 19.03
CA LYS A 187 -5.18 -8.55 18.39
C LYS A 187 -4.18 -7.70 19.20
N ASN A 188 -4.61 -6.91 20.18
CA ASN A 188 -3.71 -6.10 21.01
C ASN A 188 -3.00 -6.93 22.10
N LYS A 189 -1.95 -7.66 21.71
CA LYS A 189 -0.84 -8.03 22.61
C LYS A 189 0.54 -7.81 21.99
N ILE A 190 0.68 -6.71 21.25
CA ILE A 190 1.98 -6.12 20.89
C ILE A 190 1.89 -4.61 21.19
N GLU A 191 2.70 -4.13 22.12
CA GLU A 191 2.91 -2.70 22.37
C GLU A 191 3.87 -2.14 21.30
N GLU A 192 3.36 -1.47 20.26
CA GLU A 192 4.22 -0.62 19.41
C GLU A 192 4.62 0.64 20.20
N LYS A 193 5.74 0.55 20.94
CA LYS A 193 6.31 1.72 21.61
C LYS A 193 6.86 2.69 20.56
N PRO A 194 6.52 3.99 20.62
CA PRO A 194 7.09 5.01 19.74
C PRO A 194 8.57 5.24 20.12
N GLY A 195 9.46 4.42 19.57
CA GLY A 195 10.88 4.38 19.94
C GLY A 195 11.85 4.07 18.80
N TRP A 196 11.37 3.90 17.57
CA TRP A 196 12.23 3.86 16.39
C TRP A 196 12.56 5.29 15.98
N ASN A 197 13.77 5.74 16.31
CA ASN A 197 14.36 6.96 15.72
C ASN A 197 14.33 6.82 14.18
N ASP A 198 13.92 7.87 13.47
CA ASP A 198 13.87 7.90 12.00
C ASP A 198 15.21 7.48 11.37
N GLU A 199 16.35 7.80 12.01
CA GLU A 199 17.68 7.36 11.57
C GLU A 199 17.85 5.83 11.61
N VAL A 200 17.31 5.18 12.64
CA VAL A 200 17.35 3.71 12.81
C VAL A 200 16.37 3.04 11.85
N LEU A 201 15.19 3.63 11.65
CA LEU A 201 14.22 3.16 10.66
C LEU A 201 14.81 3.24 9.24
N GLN A 202 15.45 4.36 8.91
CA GLN A 202 16.13 4.60 7.64
C GLN A 202 17.34 3.66 7.46
N TRP A 203 18.12 3.40 8.51
CA TRP A 203 19.20 2.41 8.47
C TRP A 203 18.67 0.99 8.20
N CYS A 204 17.60 0.56 8.88
CA CYS A 204 16.99 -0.74 8.62
C CYS A 204 16.46 -0.85 7.18
N LEU A 205 15.84 0.20 6.64
CA LEU A 205 15.40 0.26 5.24
C LEU A 205 16.56 0.23 4.22
N GLN A 206 17.79 0.53 4.63
CA GLN A 206 18.98 0.56 3.76
C GLN A 206 19.91 -0.65 3.93
N THR A 207 19.91 -1.31 5.10
CA THR A 207 20.93 -2.32 5.48
C THR A 207 20.33 -3.69 5.85
N ALA A 208 19.07 -3.78 6.28
CA ALA A 208 18.47 -5.07 6.62
C ALA A 208 17.97 -5.80 5.37
N THR A 209 18.60 -6.93 5.05
CA THR A 209 18.20 -7.83 3.93
C THR A 209 17.23 -8.91 4.39
N HIS A 210 17.20 -9.21 5.70
CA HIS A 210 16.37 -10.23 6.33
C HIS A 210 15.74 -9.71 7.63
N VAL A 211 14.79 -10.46 8.19
CA VAL A 211 14.26 -10.24 9.54
C VAL A 211 14.34 -11.54 10.31
N LEU A 212 15.11 -11.55 11.41
CA LEU A 212 15.08 -12.64 12.37
C LEU A 212 13.82 -12.52 13.21
N GLN A 213 12.94 -13.51 13.15
CA GLN A 213 11.68 -13.54 13.91
C GLN A 213 11.61 -14.77 14.81
N PHE A 214 11.35 -14.54 16.09
CA PHE A 214 11.03 -15.59 17.05
C PHE A 214 9.51 -15.65 17.23
N ILE A 215 8.93 -16.85 17.10
CA ILE A 215 7.50 -17.11 17.26
C ILE A 215 7.34 -18.16 18.35
N PHE A 216 6.53 -17.86 19.37
CA PHE A 216 6.07 -18.85 20.33
C PHE A 216 4.87 -19.60 19.76
N ILE A 217 4.84 -20.91 19.97
CA ILE A 217 3.75 -21.82 19.62
C ILE A 217 3.53 -22.70 20.85
N SER A 218 2.28 -22.87 21.26
CA SER A 218 1.88 -23.75 22.37
C SER A 218 1.10 -24.97 21.89
N ASP A 219 1.02 -25.99 22.74
CA ASP A 219 0.18 -27.19 22.52
C ASP A 219 -1.30 -26.84 22.23
N SER A 220 -1.80 -25.73 22.78
CA SER A 220 -3.16 -25.21 22.52
C SER A 220 -3.38 -24.64 21.11
N GLY A 221 -2.34 -24.60 20.28
CA GLY A 221 -2.36 -23.96 18.97
C GLY A 221 -2.20 -22.43 19.00
N PHE A 222 -2.30 -21.78 20.17
CA PHE A 222 -2.03 -20.34 20.34
C PHE A 222 -0.57 -19.99 19.97
N ARG A 223 -0.39 -18.92 19.19
CA ARG A 223 0.91 -18.45 18.66
C ARG A 223 1.03 -16.93 18.75
N PHE A 224 2.23 -16.43 19.01
CA PHE A 224 2.55 -15.00 18.90
C PHE A 224 4.02 -14.74 18.59
N ALA A 225 4.34 -13.59 18.00
CA ALA A 225 5.72 -13.15 17.78
C ALA A 225 6.33 -12.69 19.12
N VAL A 226 7.42 -13.33 19.55
CA VAL A 226 8.13 -13.00 20.80
C VAL A 226 9.10 -11.85 20.59
N ALA A 227 9.78 -11.83 19.44
CA ALA A 227 10.68 -10.76 19.03
C ALA A 227 10.88 -10.76 17.52
N GLN A 228 11.20 -9.58 16.98
CA GLN A 228 11.59 -9.37 15.58
C GLN A 228 12.82 -8.46 15.56
N PHE A 229 13.83 -8.84 14.78
CA PHE A 229 15.08 -8.10 14.64
C PHE A 229 15.41 -7.96 13.14
N PRO A 230 15.37 -6.75 12.56
CA PRO A 230 15.88 -6.52 11.21
C PRO A 230 17.39 -6.78 11.18
N SER A 231 17.87 -7.53 10.19
CA SER A 231 19.23 -8.07 10.15
C SER A 231 19.77 -8.11 8.71
N GLY A 232 21.04 -7.76 8.53
CA GLY A 232 21.76 -8.04 7.29
C GLY A 232 22.20 -9.51 7.26
N GLU A 233 23.09 -9.84 8.19
CA GLU A 233 23.53 -11.22 8.47
C GLU A 233 23.42 -11.46 9.98
N CYS A 234 22.78 -12.57 10.39
CA CYS A 234 22.68 -12.94 11.79
C CYS A 234 23.78 -13.95 12.14
N SER A 235 24.73 -13.56 13.01
CA SER A 235 25.74 -14.51 13.48
C SER A 235 25.12 -15.59 14.39
N PRO A 236 25.74 -16.78 14.53
CA PRO A 236 25.28 -17.81 15.46
C PRO A 236 25.31 -17.33 16.92
N SER A 237 26.21 -16.42 17.25
CA SER A 237 26.34 -15.80 18.58
C SER A 237 25.19 -14.84 18.88
N ASP A 238 24.81 -14.01 17.91
CA ASP A 238 23.66 -13.10 18.04
C ASP A 238 22.35 -13.87 18.12
N LEU A 239 22.22 -14.93 17.32
CA LEU A 239 21.10 -15.86 17.37
C LEU A 239 21.01 -16.52 18.76
N CYS A 240 22.13 -17.01 19.28
CA CYS A 240 22.22 -17.61 20.62
C CYS A 240 21.81 -16.63 21.73
N PHE A 241 22.39 -15.43 21.73
CA PHE A 241 22.11 -14.41 22.74
C PHE A 241 20.64 -13.93 22.69
N ASN A 242 20.11 -13.65 21.50
CA ASN A 242 18.73 -13.19 21.36
C ASN A 242 17.71 -14.30 21.65
N PHE A 243 18.01 -15.56 21.31
CA PHE A 243 17.17 -16.71 21.68
C PHE A 243 17.06 -16.83 23.21
N TRP A 244 18.17 -16.93 23.95
CA TRP A 244 18.12 -17.06 25.42
C TRP A 244 17.54 -15.83 26.12
N LYS A 245 17.80 -14.63 25.60
CA LYS A 245 17.14 -13.39 26.06
C LYS A 245 15.62 -13.46 25.89
N GLY A 246 15.13 -14.03 24.79
CA GLY A 246 13.72 -14.33 24.56
C GLY A 246 13.17 -15.39 25.52
N VAL A 247 13.82 -16.56 25.62
CA VAL A 247 13.42 -17.66 26.53
C VAL A 247 13.35 -17.19 27.97
N ARG A 248 14.35 -16.43 28.45
CA ARG A 248 14.35 -15.81 29.77
C ARG A 248 13.15 -14.89 29.98
N LYS A 249 12.83 -14.02 29.02
CA LYS A 249 11.67 -13.13 29.13
C LYS A 249 10.35 -13.89 29.14
N MET A 250 10.23 -14.96 28.37
CA MET A 250 9.08 -15.86 28.37
C MET A 250 8.90 -16.53 29.75
N LEU A 251 9.98 -17.04 30.35
CA LEU A 251 10.00 -17.59 31.71
C LEU A 251 9.63 -16.54 32.77
N GLU A 252 10.12 -15.30 32.67
CA GLU A 252 9.74 -14.18 33.56
C GLU A 252 8.24 -13.83 33.48
N PHE A 253 7.55 -14.19 32.39
CA PHE A 253 6.09 -14.09 32.23
C PHE A 253 5.34 -15.41 32.47
N GLY A 254 6.00 -16.44 32.99
CA GLY A 254 5.38 -17.73 33.34
C GLY A 254 5.21 -18.73 32.18
N PHE A 255 5.74 -18.45 30.99
CA PHE A 255 5.73 -19.41 29.87
C PHE A 255 6.90 -20.38 29.97
N VAL A 256 6.61 -21.68 29.94
CA VAL A 256 7.63 -22.75 29.86
C VAL A 256 8.00 -22.99 28.40
N ILE A 257 9.29 -22.97 28.08
CA ILE A 257 9.82 -23.31 26.76
C ILE A 257 10.46 -24.71 26.82
N TYR A 258 9.88 -25.65 26.07
CA TYR A 258 10.22 -27.08 26.03
C TYR A 258 10.51 -27.60 24.62
N TRP A 259 10.51 -26.73 23.59
CA TRP A 259 11.00 -27.00 22.25
C TRP A 259 11.61 -25.73 21.62
N CYS A 260 12.50 -25.91 20.66
CA CYS A 260 12.94 -24.87 19.73
C CYS A 260 12.93 -25.44 18.31
N ILE A 261 12.26 -24.75 17.39
CA ILE A 261 12.17 -25.14 15.98
C ILE A 261 12.97 -24.13 15.17
N LEU A 262 13.93 -24.64 14.38
CA LEU A 262 14.81 -23.86 13.52
C LEU A 262 14.75 -24.41 12.09
N ASP A 263 14.99 -23.54 11.10
CA ASP A 263 15.19 -23.99 9.72
C ASP A 263 16.60 -24.57 9.51
N ARG A 264 16.91 -24.98 8.27
CA ARG A 264 18.20 -25.58 7.90
C ARG A 264 19.30 -24.57 7.52
N ALA A 265 19.17 -23.27 7.80
CA ALA A 265 20.19 -22.26 7.50
C ALA A 265 21.51 -22.51 8.26
N GLU A 266 22.64 -22.03 7.74
CA GLU A 266 23.96 -22.30 8.35
C GLU A 266 24.11 -21.66 9.74
N CYS A 267 23.55 -20.48 9.98
CA CYS A 267 23.51 -19.85 11.31
C CYS A 267 22.77 -20.74 12.34
N ASN A 268 21.65 -21.35 11.96
CA ASN A 268 20.90 -22.30 12.78
C ASN A 268 21.71 -23.59 13.03
N ARG A 269 22.38 -24.13 12.00
CA ARG A 269 23.28 -25.29 12.13
C ARG A 269 24.47 -25.01 13.07
N GLN A 270 25.01 -23.79 13.05
CA GLN A 270 26.10 -23.37 13.94
C GLN A 270 25.61 -23.08 15.37
N PHE A 271 24.42 -22.49 15.54
CA PHE A 271 23.75 -22.38 16.84
C PHE A 271 23.57 -23.75 17.50
N VAL A 272 23.13 -24.78 16.78
CA VAL A 272 23.02 -26.14 17.32
C VAL A 272 24.40 -26.68 17.74
N LYS A 273 25.44 -26.53 16.90
CA LYS A 273 26.81 -26.95 17.28
C LYS A 273 27.30 -26.29 18.58
N LEU A 274 27.00 -25.00 18.79
CA LEU A 274 27.33 -24.25 20.01
C LEU A 274 26.60 -24.75 21.27
N HIS A 275 25.40 -25.33 21.15
CA HIS A 275 24.65 -25.86 22.30
C HIS A 275 25.11 -27.26 22.74
N PHE A 276 25.59 -28.06 21.79
CA PHE A 276 25.97 -29.46 22.06
C PHE A 276 27.47 -29.67 22.29
N ASN A 277 28.32 -28.67 21.99
CA ASN A 277 29.77 -28.68 22.27
C ASN A 277 30.50 -29.94 21.75
N GLY A 278 30.14 -30.39 20.54
CA GLY A 278 30.78 -31.53 19.89
C GLY A 278 30.26 -32.92 20.29
N ARG A 279 29.20 -33.00 21.12
CA ARG A 279 28.46 -34.26 21.37
C ARG A 279 27.74 -34.75 20.11
N ASP A 280 27.51 -36.05 20.04
CA ASP A 280 26.74 -36.67 18.96
C ASP A 280 25.24 -36.35 19.12
N LEU A 281 24.76 -35.46 18.25
CA LEU A 281 23.38 -35.00 18.18
C LEU A 281 22.36 -36.13 17.98
N VAL A 282 22.75 -37.21 17.31
CA VAL A 282 21.88 -38.35 17.01
C VAL A 282 21.78 -39.28 18.22
N ALA A 283 22.89 -39.52 18.92
CA ALA A 283 22.90 -40.26 20.18
C ALA A 283 22.14 -39.51 21.29
N ASP A 284 22.37 -38.20 21.43
CA ASP A 284 21.68 -37.31 22.38
C ASP A 284 20.22 -36.99 21.97
N LYS A 285 19.73 -37.54 20.83
CA LYS A 285 18.37 -37.32 20.28
C LYS A 285 17.97 -35.85 20.14
N PHE A 286 18.93 -34.95 19.91
CA PHE A 286 18.76 -33.49 19.91
C PHE A 286 18.20 -32.89 21.22
N ILE A 287 18.29 -33.60 22.35
CA ILE A 287 17.81 -33.12 23.65
C ILE A 287 18.83 -32.16 24.27
N ALA A 288 18.55 -30.85 24.20
CA ALA A 288 19.32 -29.83 24.90
C ALA A 288 18.77 -29.63 26.33
N THR A 289 19.66 -29.41 27.30
CA THR A 289 19.29 -28.94 28.64
C THR A 289 18.95 -27.46 28.60
N ASN A 290 17.81 -27.05 29.17
CA ASN A 290 17.45 -25.64 29.27
C ASN A 290 18.39 -24.91 30.26
N ILE A 291 19.09 -23.87 29.81
CA ILE A 291 20.13 -23.16 30.58
C ILE A 291 19.55 -22.41 31.80
N HIS A 292 18.23 -22.20 31.85
CA HIS A 292 17.57 -21.46 32.93
C HIS A 292 16.74 -22.34 33.88
N SER A 293 16.26 -23.51 33.45
CA SER A 293 15.52 -24.46 34.32
C SER A 293 16.27 -25.76 34.64
N GLY A 294 17.37 -26.08 33.94
CA GLY A 294 18.12 -27.32 34.11
C GLY A 294 17.42 -28.58 33.60
N THR A 295 16.23 -28.46 33.02
CA THR A 295 15.41 -29.60 32.58
C THR A 295 15.71 -30.03 31.13
N PRO A 296 15.48 -31.31 30.77
CA PRO A 296 15.49 -31.76 29.38
C PRO A 296 14.28 -31.22 28.60
N MET A 297 14.27 -31.47 27.29
CA MET A 297 13.19 -31.11 26.36
C MET A 297 12.77 -32.35 25.56
N ASP A 298 11.63 -32.97 25.89
CA ASP A 298 11.04 -34.12 25.17
C ASP A 298 9.50 -34.16 25.26
N GLN A 299 8.88 -35.00 24.42
CA GLN A 299 7.47 -35.40 24.45
C GLN A 299 7.28 -36.68 23.62
N LYS A 300 6.23 -37.47 23.88
CA LYS A 300 6.02 -38.78 23.24
C LYS A 300 4.69 -38.88 22.46
N SER A 301 4.81 -39.39 21.23
CA SER A 301 3.80 -40.06 20.38
C SER A 301 2.46 -39.36 20.09
N PHE A 302 2.14 -39.21 18.81
CA PHE A 302 1.01 -39.90 18.14
C PHE A 302 1.18 -39.82 16.60
N SER A 303 0.43 -40.64 15.84
CA SER A 303 0.60 -40.84 14.38
C SER A 303 -0.70 -41.26 13.69
N LEU A 304 -0.93 -40.83 12.43
CA LEU A 304 -2.03 -41.27 11.56
C LEU A 304 -1.64 -41.17 10.06
N PRO A 305 -2.04 -42.13 9.20
CA PRO A 305 -1.66 -42.18 7.78
C PRO A 305 -2.80 -41.79 6.80
N LEU A 306 -2.58 -42.14 5.52
CA LEU A 306 -2.82 -41.31 4.33
C LEU A 306 -3.34 -42.23 3.16
N HIS A 307 -3.54 -41.90 1.86
CA HIS A 307 -3.65 -40.71 0.98
C HIS A 307 -3.94 -41.20 -0.49
N GLU A 308 -4.29 -40.31 -1.44
CA GLU A 308 -4.51 -40.61 -2.89
C GLU A 308 -4.36 -39.34 -3.81
N LYS A 309 -3.14 -38.78 -4.03
CA LYS A 309 -2.98 -37.53 -4.85
C LYS A 309 -1.69 -37.32 -5.71
N LEU A 310 -0.85 -38.32 -5.97
CA LEU A 310 0.40 -38.08 -6.73
C LEU A 310 0.19 -37.64 -8.20
N THR A 311 1.07 -36.76 -8.70
CA THR A 311 1.05 -36.18 -10.08
C THR A 311 2.46 -35.82 -10.58
N ASP A 312 2.64 -35.55 -11.88
CA ASP A 312 3.95 -35.25 -12.50
C ASP A 312 4.79 -34.14 -11.83
N GLN A 313 4.14 -33.14 -11.19
CA GLN A 313 4.84 -32.05 -10.50
C GLN A 313 5.63 -32.52 -9.27
N HIS A 314 5.34 -33.71 -8.75
CA HIS A 314 6.07 -34.33 -7.63
C HIS A 314 7.43 -34.87 -8.07
N PHE A 315 7.56 -35.29 -9.33
CA PHE A 315 8.79 -35.85 -9.90
C PHE A 315 9.62 -34.79 -10.65
N ASN A 316 8.96 -33.86 -11.34
CA ASN A 316 9.60 -32.84 -12.18
C ASN A 316 9.49 -31.43 -11.56
N LEU A 317 10.24 -31.21 -10.47
CA LEU A 317 10.19 -29.96 -9.69
C LEU A 317 10.83 -28.76 -10.41
N ASP A 318 10.00 -27.86 -10.93
CA ASP A 318 10.39 -26.54 -11.41
C ASP A 318 10.87 -25.62 -10.24
N PRO A 319 11.57 -24.49 -10.52
CA PRO A 319 12.10 -23.60 -9.47
C PRO A 319 11.06 -22.99 -8.51
N ALA A 320 9.80 -22.84 -8.90
CA ALA A 320 8.72 -22.34 -8.05
C ALA A 320 8.00 -23.48 -7.28
N SER A 321 8.12 -24.72 -7.76
CA SER A 321 7.59 -25.91 -7.11
C SER A 321 8.52 -26.47 -6.02
N LYS A 322 9.84 -26.20 -6.09
CA LYS A 322 10.87 -26.64 -5.11
C LYS A 322 10.67 -26.19 -3.66
N MET A 323 9.80 -25.22 -3.37
CA MET A 323 9.47 -24.80 -2.00
C MET A 323 8.07 -25.27 -1.53
N ARG A 324 7.38 -26.11 -2.30
CA ARG A 324 6.05 -26.61 -1.95
C ARG A 324 6.18 -27.90 -1.14
N ASN A 325 6.29 -27.76 0.17
CA ASN A 325 6.51 -28.90 1.08
C ASN A 325 5.49 -30.04 0.89
N HIS A 326 4.23 -29.75 0.54
CA HIS A 326 3.23 -30.78 0.25
C HIS A 326 3.62 -31.73 -0.90
N LEU A 327 4.38 -31.26 -1.90
CA LEU A 327 4.87 -32.14 -2.99
C LEU A 327 5.96 -33.12 -2.51
N ALA A 328 6.62 -32.83 -1.39
CA ALA A 328 7.56 -33.75 -0.76
C ALA A 328 6.85 -34.65 0.28
N GLU A 329 5.86 -34.11 0.98
CA GLU A 329 4.98 -34.81 1.92
C GLU A 329 4.18 -35.92 1.21
N ASP A 330 3.54 -35.57 0.09
CA ASP A 330 2.75 -36.49 -0.76
C ASP A 330 3.62 -37.60 -1.41
N VAL A 331 4.95 -37.41 -1.49
CA VAL A 331 5.94 -38.39 -2.00
C VAL A 331 6.55 -39.27 -0.89
N LEU A 332 6.64 -38.77 0.34
CA LEU A 332 7.31 -39.43 1.47
C LEU A 332 6.32 -40.02 2.50
N ASP A 333 5.09 -40.28 2.05
CA ASP A 333 4.03 -41.00 2.78
C ASP A 333 4.42 -42.46 3.11
N ASP A 334 3.74 -43.07 4.08
CA ASP A 334 3.79 -44.50 4.43
C ASP A 334 3.55 -45.44 3.23
N LYS A 335 2.99 -44.92 2.12
CA LYS A 335 2.78 -45.64 0.86
C LYS A 335 3.96 -45.59 -0.12
N MET A 336 4.95 -44.72 0.11
CA MET A 336 6.17 -44.61 -0.71
C MET A 336 6.88 -45.96 -0.96
N PRO A 337 6.99 -46.89 0.01
CA PRO A 337 7.61 -48.20 -0.23
C PRO A 337 6.93 -49.07 -1.29
N PHE A 338 5.63 -48.85 -1.56
CA PHE A 338 4.88 -49.60 -2.59
C PHE A 338 5.11 -49.08 -4.01
N LEU A 339 5.86 -47.98 -4.18
CA LEU A 339 6.29 -47.45 -5.48
C LEU A 339 7.70 -47.91 -5.88
N MET A 340 8.33 -48.79 -5.08
CA MET A 340 9.66 -49.36 -5.34
C MET A 340 9.66 -50.91 -5.36
N GLN A 341 8.54 -51.49 -5.81
CA GLN A 341 8.40 -52.90 -6.22
C GLN A 341 8.09 -52.97 -7.72
#